data_AF-A0A059WXN4-F1
#
_entry.id   AF-A0A059WXN4-F1
#
_cell.length_a   1.000
_cell.length_b   1.000
_cell.length_c   1.000
_cell.angle_alpha   90.00
_cell.angle_beta   90.00
_cell.angle_gamma   90.00
#
_symmetry.space_group_name_H-M   'P 1'
#
loop_
_entity.id
_entity.type
_entity.pdbx_description
1 polymer ?
#
loop_
_entity_poly.entity_id
_entity_poly.type
_entity_poly.pdbx_seq_one_letter_code
_entity_poly.pdbx_strand_id
1 'polypeptide(L)'
;WPLTAFLTPDGETFYGGTYFPPDGKFGRPGFRTVLAQVLRVYREQRTQVASQAGAVRNLIAQSLDESGTGTAGADLLSAAVSGMERVFDFTHGGFGNAPKFPHPAAVALLLNRWVDKAEPVVHDMINAKLLAMARGGIHDHLGGGFHRYSTDPRWIVPHFEKMSYDNSELLRVYLDAASLFDSAVYRATAADTAHWVRE
;
A
#
# COMPACT_ATOMS: atom_id res chain seq x y z
N TRP A 1 4.29 -7.30 -2.82
CA TRP A 1 3.80 -8.66 -3.03
C TRP A 1 4.40 -9.16 -4.31
N PRO A 2 4.89 -10.42 -4.40
CA PRO A 2 5.75 -10.78 -5.51
C PRO A 2 4.97 -10.58 -6.80
N LEU A 3 5.49 -9.66 -7.62
CA LEU A 3 5.10 -9.54 -9.00
C LEU A 3 5.85 -10.64 -9.72
N THR A 4 5.12 -11.52 -10.40
CA THR A 4 5.70 -12.42 -11.38
C THR A 4 5.44 -11.81 -12.75
N ALA A 5 6.50 -11.47 -13.47
CA ALA A 5 6.42 -10.95 -14.82
C ALA A 5 7.12 -11.90 -15.79
N PHE A 6 6.52 -12.11 -16.96
CA PHE A 6 7.10 -12.86 -18.06
C PHE A 6 7.44 -11.89 -19.20
N LEU A 7 8.70 -11.92 -19.59
CA LEU A 7 9.30 -10.96 -20.50
C LEU A 7 9.76 -11.62 -21.80
N THR A 8 9.73 -10.87 -22.90
CA THR A 8 10.45 -11.21 -24.13
C THR A 8 11.97 -11.08 -23.92
N PRO A 9 12.82 -11.59 -24.83
CA PRO A 9 14.28 -11.44 -24.74
C PRO A 9 14.74 -9.98 -24.75
N ASP A 10 13.94 -9.10 -25.35
CA ASP A 10 14.17 -7.65 -25.39
C ASP A 10 13.71 -6.93 -24.10
N GLY A 11 13.21 -7.68 -23.11
CA GLY A 11 12.77 -7.14 -21.82
C GLY A 11 11.32 -6.65 -21.79
N GLU A 12 10.50 -6.96 -22.78
CA GLU A 12 9.12 -6.49 -22.82
C GLU A 12 8.17 -7.40 -22.05
N THR A 13 7.43 -6.86 -21.08
CA THR A 13 6.47 -7.64 -20.29
C THR A 13 5.21 -7.91 -21.11
N PHE A 14 4.85 -9.17 -21.30
CA PHE A 14 3.63 -9.57 -22.03
C PHE A 14 2.61 -10.29 -21.15
N TYR A 15 3.02 -10.83 -20.01
CA TYR A 15 2.12 -11.46 -19.06
C TYR A 15 2.66 -11.29 -17.64
N GLY A 16 1.77 -11.20 -16.67
CA GLY A 16 2.17 -11.13 -15.28
C GLY A 16 1.00 -11.30 -14.33
N GLY A 17 1.34 -11.45 -13.06
CA GLY A 17 0.38 -11.54 -11.98
C GLY A 17 1.09 -11.38 -10.65
N THR A 18 0.34 -11.42 -9.57
CA THR A 18 0.91 -11.36 -8.22
C THR A 18 1.37 -12.76 -7.82
N TYR A 19 0.73 -13.35 -6.80
CA TYR A 19 1.07 -14.66 -6.31
C TYR A 19 0.33 -15.77 -7.09
N PHE A 20 1.09 -16.71 -7.63
CA PHE A 20 0.59 -17.96 -8.19
C PHE A 20 0.91 -19.11 -7.21
N PRO A 21 -0.10 -19.84 -6.69
CA PRO A 21 0.17 -20.97 -5.80
C PRO A 21 0.89 -22.11 -6.55
N PRO A 22 1.64 -22.98 -5.88
CA PRO A 22 2.29 -24.13 -6.52
C PRO A 22 1.31 -24.99 -7.33
N ASP A 23 0.16 -25.27 -6.72
CA ASP A 23 -0.95 -26.04 -7.29
C ASP A 23 -2.21 -25.18 -7.40
N GLY A 24 -3.12 -25.56 -8.30
CA GLY A 24 -4.38 -24.85 -8.49
C GLY A 24 -5.23 -24.86 -7.21
N LYS A 25 -5.64 -23.68 -6.74
CA LYS A 25 -6.48 -23.51 -5.54
C LYS A 25 -7.47 -22.38 -5.74
N PHE A 26 -8.67 -22.50 -5.15
CA PHE A 26 -9.71 -21.46 -5.15
C PHE A 26 -10.06 -20.91 -6.55
N GLY A 27 -10.14 -21.79 -7.56
CA GLY A 27 -10.44 -21.39 -8.94
C GLY A 27 -9.30 -20.68 -9.67
N ARG A 28 -8.10 -20.63 -9.09
CA ARG A 28 -6.90 -20.05 -9.71
C ARG A 28 -5.95 -21.15 -10.18
N PRO A 29 -5.32 -21.01 -11.37
CA PRO A 29 -4.33 -21.97 -11.85
C PRO A 29 -3.09 -21.97 -10.96
N GLY A 30 -2.48 -23.15 -10.81
CA GLY A 30 -1.17 -23.28 -10.16
C GLY A 30 -0.06 -22.74 -11.06
N PHE A 31 1.09 -22.43 -10.47
CA PHE A 31 2.20 -21.82 -11.19
C PHE A 31 2.72 -22.70 -12.33
N ARG A 32 2.73 -24.04 -12.15
CA ARG A 32 3.09 -24.99 -13.22
C ARG A 32 2.17 -24.87 -14.44
N THR A 33 0.87 -24.72 -14.21
CA THR A 33 -0.12 -24.53 -15.28
C THR A 33 0.07 -23.20 -15.99
N VAL A 34 0.32 -22.12 -15.22
CA VAL A 34 0.64 -20.80 -15.78
C VAL A 34 1.89 -20.86 -16.65
N LEU A 35 2.97 -21.49 -16.16
CA LEU A 35 4.23 -21.65 -16.89
C LEU A 35 4.05 -22.42 -18.20
N ALA A 36 3.33 -23.53 -18.17
CA ALA A 36 3.06 -24.32 -19.39
C ALA A 36 2.31 -23.50 -20.43
N GLN A 37 1.30 -22.74 -20.00
CA GLN A 37 0.52 -21.89 -20.91
C GLN A 37 1.34 -20.72 -21.45
N VAL A 38 2.12 -20.04 -20.61
CA VAL A 38 3.02 -18.96 -21.04
C VAL A 38 4.02 -19.48 -22.06
N LEU A 39 4.64 -20.63 -21.82
CA LEU A 39 5.60 -21.24 -22.74
C LEU A 39 4.95 -21.57 -24.09
N ARG A 40 3.73 -22.12 -24.07
CA ARG A 40 2.97 -22.45 -25.27
C ARG A 40 2.62 -21.21 -26.08
N VAL A 41 2.03 -20.19 -25.44
CA VAL A 41 1.67 -18.91 -26.09
C VAL A 41 2.92 -18.23 -26.65
N TYR A 42 4.03 -18.24 -25.90
CA TYR A 42 5.29 -17.69 -26.37
C TYR A 42 5.80 -18.39 -27.63
N ARG A 43 5.78 -19.73 -27.68
CA ARG A 43 6.31 -20.49 -28.83
C ARG A 43 5.38 -20.43 -30.04
N GLU A 44 4.08 -20.56 -29.84
CA GLU A 44 3.09 -20.78 -30.90
C GLU A 44 2.44 -19.48 -31.38
N GLN A 45 2.38 -18.44 -30.55
CA GLN A 45 1.58 -17.22 -30.80
C GLN A 45 2.44 -15.95 -30.69
N ARG A 46 3.58 -15.95 -31.39
CA ARG A 46 4.58 -14.86 -31.38
C ARG A 46 3.98 -13.47 -31.63
N THR A 47 3.11 -13.36 -32.63
CA THR A 47 2.44 -12.10 -32.97
C THR A 47 1.55 -11.59 -31.83
N GLN A 48 0.83 -12.50 -31.14
CA GLN A 48 0.00 -12.14 -30.00
C GLN A 48 0.86 -11.66 -28.82
N VAL A 49 1.99 -12.32 -28.56
CA VAL A 49 2.93 -11.91 -27.52
C VAL A 49 3.47 -10.51 -27.79
N ALA A 50 3.92 -10.23 -29.02
CA ALA A 50 4.40 -8.90 -29.39
C ALA A 50 3.31 -7.82 -29.25
N SER A 51 2.06 -8.16 -29.60
CA SER A 51 0.92 -7.25 -29.42
C SER A 51 0.62 -6.97 -27.94
N GLN A 52 0.64 -7.99 -27.08
CA GLN A 52 0.44 -7.83 -25.63
C GLN A 52 1.57 -7.03 -24.99
N ALA A 53 2.82 -7.33 -25.35
CA ALA A 53 4.00 -6.58 -24.92
C ALA A 53 3.88 -5.10 -25.28
N GLY A 54 3.54 -4.80 -26.54
CA GLY A 54 3.31 -3.43 -27.00
C GLY A 54 2.18 -2.73 -26.25
N ALA A 55 1.07 -3.42 -25.98
CA ALA A 55 -0.05 -2.85 -25.22
C ALA A 55 0.34 -2.51 -23.77
N VAL A 56 1.03 -3.42 -23.08
CA VAL A 56 1.53 -3.19 -21.70
C VAL A 56 2.51 -2.02 -21.68
N ARG A 57 3.47 -2.00 -22.61
CA ARG A 57 4.44 -0.91 -22.75
C ARG A 57 3.77 0.44 -22.97
N ASN A 58 2.79 0.51 -23.87
CA ASN A 58 2.08 1.75 -24.16
C ASN A 58 1.27 2.23 -22.95
N LEU A 59 0.61 1.33 -22.22
CA LEU A 59 -0.11 1.67 -20.99
C LEU A 59 0.83 2.25 -19.93
N ILE A 60 2.00 1.61 -19.73
CA ILE A 60 3.03 2.09 -18.82
C ILE A 60 3.55 3.47 -19.26
N ALA A 61 3.87 3.64 -20.55
CA ALA A 61 4.36 4.92 -21.07
C ALA A 61 3.34 6.06 -20.90
N GLN A 62 2.04 5.79 -21.09
CA GLN A 62 0.98 6.76 -20.84
C GLN A 62 0.79 7.06 -19.35
N SER A 63 1.00 6.07 -18.48
CA SER A 63 0.86 6.24 -17.02
C SER A 63 2.07 6.92 -16.38
N LEU A 64 3.25 6.77 -16.98
CA LEU A 64 4.52 7.39 -16.59
C LEU A 64 4.81 8.64 -17.42
N ASP A 65 3.82 9.20 -18.10
CA ASP A 65 3.98 10.48 -18.81
C ASP A 65 4.06 11.61 -17.77
N GLU A 66 5.22 11.72 -17.13
CA GLU A 66 5.61 12.78 -16.20
C GLU A 66 5.84 14.11 -16.92
N SER A 67 5.71 14.15 -18.25
CA SER A 67 5.82 15.38 -19.04
C SER A 67 4.59 16.30 -18.92
N GLY A 68 3.55 15.84 -18.23
CA GLY A 68 2.41 16.67 -17.84
C GLY A 68 2.86 17.93 -17.12
N THR A 69 2.66 19.08 -17.76
CA THR A 69 2.91 20.38 -17.14
C THR A 69 1.79 20.67 -16.14
N GLY A 70 2.15 20.91 -14.89
CA GLY A 70 1.21 21.24 -13.83
C GLY A 70 1.92 21.91 -12.67
N THR A 71 1.28 22.88 -12.03
CA THR A 71 1.77 23.46 -10.78
C THR A 71 1.24 22.62 -9.62
N ALA A 72 2.14 22.18 -8.75
CA ALA A 72 1.76 21.61 -7.45
C ALA A 72 1.17 22.73 -6.57
N GLY A 73 -0.15 22.95 -6.70
CA GLY A 73 -0.88 24.01 -6.01
C GLY A 73 -1.88 23.49 -4.97
N ALA A 74 -2.48 24.43 -4.22
CA ALA A 74 -3.46 24.12 -3.19
C ALA A 74 -4.67 23.32 -3.71
N ASP A 75 -5.05 23.52 -4.98
CA ASP A 75 -6.16 22.79 -5.61
C ASP A 75 -5.82 21.32 -5.83
N LEU A 76 -4.58 21.00 -6.21
CA LEU A 76 -4.11 19.62 -6.36
C LEU A 76 -4.13 18.89 -5.00
N LEU A 77 -3.63 19.54 -3.95
CA LEU A 77 -3.65 19.00 -2.60
C LEU A 77 -5.09 18.78 -2.11
N SER A 78 -5.98 19.74 -2.37
CA SER A 78 -7.40 19.63 -2.00
C SER A 78 -8.09 18.50 -2.76
N ALA A 79 -7.82 18.34 -4.07
CA ALA A 79 -8.33 17.24 -4.87
C ALA A 79 -7.81 15.88 -4.40
N ALA A 80 -6.53 15.80 -4.01
CA ALA A 80 -5.93 14.58 -3.46
C ALA A 80 -6.61 14.17 -2.15
N VAL A 81 -6.79 15.11 -1.22
CA VAL A 81 -7.45 14.86 0.08
C VAL A 81 -8.91 14.45 -0.12
N SER A 82 -9.66 15.12 -0.99
CA SER A 82 -11.03 14.72 -1.35
C SER A 82 -11.09 13.32 -1.99
N GLY A 83 -10.07 12.95 -2.77
CA GLY A 83 -9.94 11.61 -3.32
C GLY A 83 -9.70 10.56 -2.23
N MET A 84 -8.85 10.88 -1.25
CA MET A 84 -8.54 10.03 -0.10
C MET A 84 -9.75 9.84 0.81
N GLU A 85 -10.52 10.90 1.08
CA GLU A 85 -11.75 10.85 1.87
C GLU A 85 -12.78 9.90 1.24
N ARG A 86 -12.96 9.96 -0.08
CA ARG A 86 -13.94 9.13 -0.81
C ARG A 86 -13.68 7.63 -0.67
N VAL A 87 -12.42 7.23 -0.50
CA VAL A 87 -12.02 5.82 -0.34
C VAL A 87 -11.70 5.45 1.11
N PHE A 88 -11.91 6.37 2.04
CA PHE A 88 -11.65 6.16 3.45
C PHE A 88 -12.77 5.36 4.11
N ASP A 89 -12.39 4.36 4.88
CA ASP A 89 -13.29 3.59 5.73
C ASP A 89 -13.32 4.23 7.12
N PHE A 90 -14.31 5.09 7.39
CA PHE A 90 -14.49 5.72 8.70
C PHE A 90 -14.96 4.74 9.78
N THR A 91 -15.46 3.55 9.40
CA THR A 91 -15.94 2.55 10.38
C THR A 91 -14.77 1.86 11.07
N HIS A 92 -13.75 1.47 10.30
CA HIS A 92 -12.59 0.75 10.84
C HIS A 92 -11.27 1.52 10.73
N GLY A 93 -11.29 2.73 10.18
CA GLY A 93 -10.10 3.52 9.89
C GLY A 93 -9.30 2.99 8.71
N GLY A 94 -8.70 3.89 7.93
CA GLY A 94 -7.82 3.54 6.81
C GLY A 94 -8.50 3.59 5.44
N PHE A 95 -7.80 3.07 4.44
CA PHE A 95 -8.22 3.17 3.04
C PHE A 95 -8.61 1.79 2.51
N GLY A 96 -9.71 1.72 1.77
CA GLY A 96 -10.17 0.49 1.14
C GLY A 96 -10.60 -0.62 2.10
N ASN A 97 -10.72 -1.83 1.55
CA ASN A 97 -11.20 -3.02 2.26
C ASN A 97 -10.01 -3.94 2.66
N ALA A 98 -10.25 -5.25 2.76
CA ALA A 98 -9.22 -6.26 2.99
C ALA A 98 -8.50 -6.69 1.70
N PRO A 99 -7.18 -6.96 1.74
CA PRO A 99 -6.26 -6.69 2.85
C PRO A 99 -6.03 -5.18 3.03
N LYS A 100 -5.88 -4.73 4.28
CA LYS A 100 -5.78 -3.32 4.64
C LYS A 100 -4.34 -2.94 5.01
N PHE A 101 -3.81 -1.89 4.37
CA PHE A 101 -2.41 -1.47 4.47
C PHE A 101 -2.19 -0.16 5.25
N PRO A 102 -1.06 -0.01 5.96
CA PRO A 102 -0.79 1.19 6.76
C PRO A 102 -0.68 2.50 5.97
N HIS A 103 -0.15 2.49 4.74
CA HIS A 103 0.00 3.69 3.89
C HIS A 103 0.56 4.93 4.63
N PRO A 104 1.76 4.87 5.24
CA PRO A 104 2.28 5.96 6.05
C PRO A 104 2.51 7.26 5.26
N ALA A 105 2.90 7.19 3.97
CA ALA A 105 3.02 8.37 3.12
C ALA A 105 1.69 9.14 2.95
N ALA A 106 0.57 8.41 2.88
CA ALA A 106 -0.76 9.02 2.82
C ALA A 106 -1.10 9.71 4.15
N VAL A 107 -0.73 9.11 5.29
CA VAL A 107 -0.90 9.74 6.61
C VAL A 107 -0.02 10.99 6.73
N ALA A 108 1.22 10.94 6.26
CA ALA A 108 2.12 12.09 6.24
C ALA A 108 1.53 13.25 5.42
N LEU A 109 0.93 12.98 4.26
CA LEU A 109 0.22 14.00 3.48
C LEU A 109 -0.93 14.63 4.28
N LEU A 110 -1.75 13.82 4.96
CA LEU A 110 -2.85 14.32 5.79
C LEU A 110 -2.33 15.17 6.98
N LEU A 111 -1.25 14.74 7.63
CA LEU A 111 -0.62 15.51 8.73
C LEU A 111 -0.09 16.86 8.24
N ASN A 112 0.60 16.90 7.10
CA ASN A 112 1.03 18.17 6.50
C ASN A 112 -0.17 19.03 6.11
N ARG A 113 -1.21 18.43 5.53
CA ARG A 113 -2.45 19.16 5.20
C ARG A 113 -3.10 19.75 6.44
N TRP A 114 -3.12 19.04 7.56
CA TRP A 114 -3.66 19.55 8.81
C TRP A 114 -2.92 20.79 9.31
N VAL A 115 -1.59 20.80 9.17
CA VAL A 115 -0.74 21.96 9.51
C VAL A 115 -1.04 23.13 8.57
N ASP A 116 -1.16 22.90 7.26
CA ASP A 116 -1.48 23.93 6.27
C ASP A 116 -2.89 24.50 6.47
N LYS A 117 -3.86 23.61 6.75
CA LYS A 117 -5.28 23.92 6.90
C LYS A 117 -5.94 22.89 7.82
N ALA A 118 -6.30 23.33 9.02
CA ALA A 118 -6.90 22.51 10.07
C ALA A 118 -8.38 22.15 9.78
N GLU A 119 -8.60 21.32 8.75
CA GLU A 119 -9.92 20.83 8.35
C GLU A 119 -10.34 19.64 9.24
N PRO A 120 -11.51 19.68 9.92
CA PRO A 120 -11.92 18.62 10.85
C PRO A 120 -11.89 17.21 10.25
N VAL A 121 -12.33 17.07 9.00
CA VAL A 121 -12.34 15.77 8.30
C VAL A 121 -10.95 15.16 8.16
N VAL A 122 -9.91 15.99 7.96
CA VAL A 122 -8.51 15.52 7.85
C VAL A 122 -8.04 14.98 9.19
N HIS A 123 -8.34 15.69 10.28
CA HIS A 123 -8.05 15.23 11.64
C HIS A 123 -8.77 13.92 11.95
N ASP A 124 -10.04 13.80 11.59
CA ASP A 124 -10.83 12.58 11.82
C ASP A 124 -10.28 11.39 11.04
N MET A 125 -9.86 11.59 9.78
CA MET A 125 -9.20 10.54 9.00
C MET A 125 -7.87 10.10 9.62
N ILE A 126 -7.03 11.03 10.08
CA ILE A 126 -5.76 10.72 10.74
C ILE A 126 -6.03 9.90 12.00
N ASN A 127 -6.92 10.39 12.87
CA ASN A 127 -7.19 9.76 14.15
C ASN A 127 -7.85 8.40 14.00
N ALA A 128 -8.88 8.28 13.16
CA ALA A 128 -9.56 7.00 12.93
C ALA A 128 -8.56 5.94 12.44
N LYS A 129 -7.66 6.30 11.52
CA LYS A 129 -6.66 5.37 10.99
C LYS A 129 -5.57 5.01 12.00
N LEU A 130 -4.93 6.00 12.63
CA LEU A 130 -3.81 5.76 13.55
C LEU A 130 -4.27 5.05 14.82
N LEU A 131 -5.42 5.44 15.41
CA LEU A 131 -5.95 4.75 16.58
C LEU A 131 -6.36 3.31 16.27
N ALA A 132 -6.99 3.06 15.11
CA ALA A 132 -7.39 1.72 14.73
C ALA A 132 -6.18 0.79 14.52
N MET A 133 -5.11 1.30 13.90
CA MET A 133 -3.87 0.53 13.74
C MET A 133 -3.17 0.30 15.08
N ALA A 134 -2.98 1.35 15.89
CA ALA A 134 -2.31 1.25 17.19
C ALA A 134 -3.01 0.29 18.17
N ARG A 135 -4.34 0.17 18.07
CA ARG A 135 -5.16 -0.73 18.91
C ARG A 135 -5.43 -2.08 18.25
N GLY A 136 -5.17 -2.22 16.96
CA GLY A 136 -5.40 -3.44 16.20
C GLY A 136 -4.29 -4.46 16.38
N GLY A 137 -4.54 -5.69 15.93
CA GLY A 137 -3.53 -6.75 15.88
C GLY A 137 -2.47 -6.55 14.79
N ILE A 138 -2.59 -5.51 13.95
CA ILE A 138 -1.48 -5.08 13.08
C ILE A 138 -0.30 -4.51 13.89
N HIS A 139 -0.57 -3.89 15.04
CA HIS A 139 0.44 -3.52 16.02
C HIS A 139 0.76 -4.74 16.88
N ASP A 140 2.03 -5.13 16.94
CA ASP A 140 2.45 -6.26 17.77
C ASP A 140 2.59 -5.80 19.22
N HIS A 141 1.54 -6.00 20.01
CA HIS A 141 1.50 -5.61 21.43
C HIS A 141 2.45 -6.40 22.35
N LEU A 142 3.13 -7.44 21.83
CA LEU A 142 4.07 -8.26 22.60
C LEU A 142 5.53 -7.93 22.26
N GLY A 143 5.85 -7.90 20.98
CA GLY A 143 7.22 -7.67 20.49
C GLY A 143 7.45 -6.27 19.90
N GLY A 144 6.43 -5.42 19.91
CA GLY A 144 6.45 -4.04 19.43
C GLY A 144 6.49 -3.85 17.91
N GLY A 145 6.21 -2.64 17.46
CA GLY A 145 6.17 -2.30 16.03
C GLY A 145 5.00 -2.93 15.27
N PHE A 146 5.02 -2.80 13.96
CA PHE A 146 3.90 -3.12 13.08
C PHE A 146 4.20 -4.25 12.11
N HIS A 147 3.22 -5.13 11.97
CA HIS A 147 3.12 -6.07 10.87
C HIS A 147 2.77 -5.35 9.56
N ARG A 148 3.14 -5.97 8.45
CA ARG A 148 3.11 -5.35 7.12
C ARG A 148 1.71 -4.87 6.68
N TYR A 149 0.68 -5.66 6.97
CA TYR A 149 -0.72 -5.32 6.67
C TYR A 149 -1.67 -6.22 7.46
N SER A 150 -2.95 -5.84 7.49
CA SER A 150 -4.04 -6.67 8.03
C SER A 150 -4.73 -7.44 6.91
N THR A 151 -4.99 -8.73 7.13
CA THR A 151 -5.74 -9.57 6.18
C THR A 151 -7.24 -9.33 6.22
N ASP A 152 -7.73 -8.66 7.27
CA ASP A 152 -9.12 -8.25 7.43
C ASP A 152 -9.26 -6.72 7.51
N PRO A 153 -10.46 -6.15 7.29
CA PRO A 153 -10.62 -4.70 7.22
C PRO A 153 -10.56 -4.01 8.59
N ARG A 154 -10.57 -4.76 9.70
CA ARG A 154 -10.67 -4.21 11.07
C ARG A 154 -9.33 -4.09 11.78
N TRP A 155 -8.23 -4.35 11.08
CA TRP A 155 -6.87 -4.37 11.63
C TRP A 155 -6.63 -5.48 12.67
N ILE A 156 -7.38 -6.58 12.63
CA ILE A 156 -7.33 -7.62 13.67
C ILE A 156 -6.30 -8.69 13.35
N VAL A 157 -6.30 -9.22 12.12
CA VAL A 157 -5.50 -10.39 11.74
C VAL A 157 -4.31 -9.94 10.89
N PRO A 158 -3.10 -9.83 11.46
CA PRO A 158 -1.93 -9.39 10.72
C PRO A 158 -1.46 -10.44 9.72
N HIS A 159 -0.81 -9.97 8.67
CA HIS A 159 0.20 -10.76 7.98
C HIS A 159 1.52 -10.63 8.76
N PHE A 160 1.91 -11.70 9.47
CA PHE A 160 2.95 -11.72 10.53
C PHE A 160 4.39 -11.34 10.13
N GLU A 161 4.61 -10.79 8.94
CA GLU A 161 5.88 -10.21 8.51
C GLU A 161 6.01 -8.76 9.04
N LYS A 162 7.17 -8.39 9.56
CA LYS A 162 7.52 -7.00 9.89
C LYS A 162 8.65 -6.54 8.99
N MET A 163 8.52 -5.34 8.43
CA MET A 163 9.54 -4.75 7.57
C MET A 163 10.07 -3.47 8.23
N SER A 164 11.40 -3.31 8.27
CA SER A 164 12.03 -2.15 8.91
C SER A 164 11.65 -0.83 8.25
N TYR A 165 11.54 -0.80 6.91
CA TYR A 165 11.15 0.41 6.18
C TYR A 165 9.68 0.80 6.41
N ASP A 166 8.78 -0.17 6.57
CA ASP A 166 7.37 0.13 6.89
C ASP A 166 7.29 0.73 8.30
N ASN A 167 8.04 0.17 9.25
CA ASN A 167 8.10 0.64 10.63
C ASN A 167 8.81 1.98 10.78
N SER A 168 9.84 2.29 9.99
CA SER A 168 10.49 3.61 10.04
C SER A 168 9.53 4.73 9.62
N GLU A 169 8.73 4.49 8.57
CA GLU A 169 7.73 5.45 8.13
C GLU A 169 6.57 5.56 9.12
N LEU A 170 6.15 4.45 9.74
CA LEU A 170 5.12 4.46 10.78
C LEU A 170 5.59 5.20 12.04
N LEU A 171 6.82 4.95 12.49
CA LEU A 171 7.44 5.67 13.61
C LEU A 171 7.37 7.18 13.38
N ARG A 172 7.75 7.64 12.18
CA ARG A 172 7.71 9.06 11.83
C ARG A 172 6.30 9.64 11.93
N VAL A 173 5.30 9.01 11.32
CA VAL A 173 3.93 9.56 11.34
C VAL A 173 3.27 9.50 12.73
N TYR A 174 3.61 8.52 13.57
CA TYR A 174 3.15 8.50 14.97
C TYR A 174 3.83 9.59 15.81
N LEU A 175 5.12 9.90 15.58
CA LEU A 175 5.81 11.02 16.23
C LEU A 175 5.22 12.38 15.81
N ASP A 176 4.97 12.56 14.52
CA ASP A 176 4.35 13.77 13.97
C ASP A 176 2.94 13.96 14.58
N ALA A 177 2.13 12.90 14.58
CA ALA A 177 0.79 12.93 15.18
C ALA A 177 0.82 13.15 16.71
N ALA A 178 1.77 12.54 17.41
CA ALA A 178 1.96 12.76 18.85
C ALA A 178 2.30 14.22 19.18
N SER A 179 3.08 14.88 18.33
CA SER A 179 3.49 16.27 18.49
C SER A 179 2.34 17.23 18.19
N LEU A 180 1.51 16.92 17.18
CA LEU A 180 0.40 17.77 16.75
C LEU A 180 -0.85 17.63 17.62
N PHE A 181 -1.14 16.44 18.15
CA PHE A 181 -2.41 16.14 18.83
C PHE A 181 -2.28 15.85 20.33
N ASP A 182 -1.06 15.98 20.89
CA ASP A 182 -0.75 15.68 22.29
C ASP A 182 -1.28 14.31 22.78
N SER A 183 -1.26 13.30 21.91
CA SER A 183 -1.86 11.99 22.19
C SER A 183 -0.88 11.04 22.86
N ALA A 184 -1.22 10.59 24.07
CA ALA A 184 -0.46 9.57 24.80
C ALA A 184 -0.39 8.23 24.05
N VAL A 185 -1.45 7.86 23.31
CA VAL A 185 -1.47 6.62 22.51
C VAL A 185 -0.44 6.68 21.38
N TYR A 186 -0.32 7.82 20.69
CA TYR A 186 0.66 7.99 19.61
C TYR A 186 2.09 7.98 20.13
N ARG A 187 2.34 8.65 21.27
CA ARG A 187 3.66 8.60 21.93
C ARG A 187 4.05 7.18 22.34
N ALA A 188 3.13 6.44 22.96
CA ALA A 188 3.37 5.07 23.38
C ALA A 188 3.67 4.16 22.16
N THR A 189 2.86 4.29 21.10
CA THR A 189 3.03 3.51 19.86
C THR A 189 4.35 3.81 19.17
N ALA A 190 4.75 5.08 19.10
CA ALA A 190 6.06 5.48 18.56
C ALA A 190 7.22 4.94 19.41
N ALA A 191 7.12 5.03 20.74
CA ALA A 191 8.15 4.52 21.65
C ALA A 191 8.30 3.00 21.52
N ASP A 192 7.19 2.28 21.45
CA ASP A 192 7.14 0.83 21.23
C ASP A 192 7.78 0.43 19.88
N THR A 193 7.39 1.12 18.80
CA THR A 193 7.98 0.89 17.47
C THR A 193 9.50 1.15 17.47
N ALA A 194 9.95 2.22 18.15
CA ALA A 194 11.37 2.53 18.28
C ALA A 194 12.14 1.51 19.12
N HIS A 195 11.48 0.90 20.11
CA HIS A 195 12.06 -0.16 20.93
C HIS A 195 12.26 -1.44 20.09
N TRP A 196 11.25 -1.87 19.34
CA TRP A 196 11.32 -3.04 18.45
C TRP A 196 12.50 -2.99 17.47
N VAL A 197 12.80 -1.82 16.89
CA VAL A 197 13.93 -1.67 15.93
C VAL A 197 15.30 -1.85 16.61
N ARG A 198 15.39 -1.69 17.94
CA ARG A 198 16.66 -1.71 18.69
C ARG A 198 17.00 -3.08 19.28
N GLU A 199 16.05 -4.01 19.30
CA GLU A 199 16.28 -5.42 19.71
C GLU A 199 16.86 -6.25 18.56
#